data_AF-A0A439KCR2-F1
#
_entry.id   AF-A0A439KCR2-F1
#
_cell.length_a   1.000
_cell.length_b   1.000
_cell.length_c   1.000
_cell.angle_alpha   90.00
_cell.angle_beta   90.00
_cell.angle_gamma   90.00
#
_symmetry.space_group_name_H-M   'P 1'
#
loop_
_entity.id
_entity.type
_entity.pdbx_description
1 polymer ?
#
loop_
_entity_poly.entity_id
_entity_poly.type
_entity_poly.pdbx_seq_one_letter_code
_entity_poly.pdbx_strand_id
1 'polypeptide(L)'
;RSQGRVLGSELKAEVVENLIADWNRDYDPAKSTLILAHLRRDVRMLNELAREKLVERSILSAGHGFRTADGIRHFGAGDQIVFLKNEGSLGVKNGMIGRVVEAAPNRIAVMVGEGDQRRQVTVEQRFYNNLDHGYATTIHKAQGTTVERVKVLASLSLDRHLTYVAMTRHREDLQLYYGRRSFAFNGGLTKILSRRNAKETTLDYERDTLYRHALSFAENRGLHIVHVARTMLRDRLDWTLRQGSKLAELAVRLRAAGERLGLLQTPSMQTKKEARPMVAGVKLFPTSLGDAVEQKLAGDPALNKQWEEVSTRFRYVFADPETAFRTMNFDAVLADGRTAAQTLQRLATDPVSIGPLIGKTGLLASKADREARRVADVNAPALKRDIERYLKMRERALQRIEGEEKTLRERVSIDIPALSPAARSVLERVRDAIDRNDLPAALGYALSNREAKLEIDGFNRAVAERFGERTLLTNAARNPAGQLLDKLAEGLQPQEKERLKEAWPVMRTAQQIAAHERTAATLKQAEDLALSQRQTPVMKQ
;
A
#
# COMPACT_ATOMS: atom_id res chain seq x y z
N ARG A 1 18.59 -14.57 -27.31
CA ARG A 1 18.25 -14.41 -28.74
C ARG A 1 16.75 -14.16 -28.84
N SER A 2 16.33 -12.93 -29.16
CA SER A 2 14.93 -12.58 -29.39
C SER A 2 14.51 -13.08 -30.78
N GLN A 3 13.67 -14.10 -30.87
CA GLN A 3 13.17 -14.64 -32.15
C GLN A 3 12.16 -13.69 -32.83
N GLY A 4 12.40 -12.37 -32.85
CA GLY A 4 11.53 -11.38 -33.49
C GLY A 4 10.16 -11.17 -32.83
N ARG A 5 9.84 -11.85 -31.72
CA ARG A 5 8.54 -11.75 -31.02
C ARG A 5 8.48 -10.68 -29.93
N VAL A 6 9.61 -10.05 -29.60
CA VAL A 6 9.69 -8.93 -28.65
C VAL A 6 10.22 -7.72 -29.40
N LEU A 7 9.34 -6.76 -29.64
CA LEU A 7 9.53 -5.63 -30.53
C LEU A 7 9.59 -4.34 -29.71
N GLY A 8 10.75 -3.69 -29.75
CA GLY A 8 10.96 -2.42 -29.08
C GLY A 8 11.08 -1.27 -30.08
N SER A 9 10.34 -0.18 -29.86
CA SER A 9 10.54 1.11 -30.55
C SER A 9 10.96 2.17 -29.52
N GLU A 10 11.48 3.32 -29.95
CA GLU A 10 12.06 4.29 -28.99
C GLU A 10 10.98 4.90 -28.10
N LEU A 11 9.89 5.36 -28.72
CA LEU A 11 8.78 6.05 -28.04
C LEU A 11 7.50 5.21 -28.03
N LYS A 12 6.65 5.44 -27.02
CA LYS A 12 5.36 4.73 -26.91
C LYS A 12 4.46 4.94 -28.14
N ALA A 13 4.47 6.14 -28.73
CA ALA A 13 3.67 6.42 -29.92
C ALA A 13 4.04 5.49 -31.09
N GLU A 14 5.34 5.38 -31.40
CA GLU A 14 5.86 4.46 -32.42
C GLU A 14 5.50 3.00 -32.12
N VAL A 15 5.54 2.60 -30.83
CA VAL A 15 5.17 1.24 -30.42
C VAL A 15 3.71 0.93 -30.75
N VAL A 16 2.81 1.89 -30.52
CA VAL A 16 1.37 1.76 -30.80
C VAL A 16 1.13 1.70 -32.30
N GLU A 17 1.77 2.58 -33.08
CA GLU A 17 1.68 2.58 -34.54
C GLU A 17 2.15 1.25 -35.14
N ASN A 18 3.33 0.78 -34.73
CA ASN A 18 3.88 -0.50 -35.19
C ASN A 18 2.99 -1.69 -34.81
N LEU A 19 2.46 -1.71 -33.58
CA LEU A 19 1.53 -2.74 -33.13
C LEU A 19 0.27 -2.78 -34.01
N ILE A 20 -0.34 -1.63 -34.27
CA ILE A 20 -1.55 -1.55 -35.10
C ILE A 20 -1.25 -1.91 -36.55
N ALA A 21 -0.10 -1.49 -37.09
CA ALA A 21 0.32 -1.85 -38.44
C ALA A 21 0.50 -3.37 -38.60
N ASP A 22 1.20 -4.00 -37.66
CA ASP A 22 1.38 -5.46 -37.64
C ASP A 22 0.06 -6.20 -37.44
N TRP A 23 -0.79 -5.73 -36.51
CA TRP A 23 -2.13 -6.30 -36.30
C TRP A 23 -2.98 -6.21 -37.57
N ASN A 24 -2.96 -5.06 -38.26
CA ASN A 24 -3.72 -4.84 -39.48
C ASN A 24 -3.21 -5.75 -40.61
N ARG A 25 -1.89 -5.86 -40.79
CA ARG A 25 -1.28 -6.76 -41.79
C ARG A 25 -1.70 -8.21 -41.56
N ASP A 26 -1.72 -8.64 -40.29
CA ASP A 26 -2.00 -10.02 -39.90
C ASP A 26 -3.51 -10.28 -39.68
N TYR A 27 -4.37 -9.28 -39.91
CA TYR A 27 -5.81 -9.36 -39.65
C TYR A 27 -6.48 -10.35 -40.60
N ASP A 28 -7.12 -11.36 -40.02
CA ASP A 28 -7.88 -12.38 -40.72
C ASP A 28 -9.25 -12.52 -40.02
N PRO A 29 -10.37 -12.23 -40.70
CA PRO A 29 -11.71 -12.35 -40.15
C PRO A 29 -12.11 -13.76 -39.70
N ALA A 30 -11.41 -14.80 -40.18
CA ALA A 30 -11.65 -16.19 -39.80
C ALA A 30 -10.90 -16.56 -38.51
N LYS A 31 -9.85 -15.80 -38.15
CA LYS A 31 -9.01 -16.07 -36.99
C LYS A 31 -9.30 -15.15 -35.82
N SER A 32 -9.19 -15.69 -34.61
CA SER A 32 -9.37 -14.91 -33.38
C SER A 32 -8.07 -14.17 -33.04
N THR A 33 -8.09 -12.85 -33.18
CA THR A 33 -6.96 -11.98 -32.84
C THR A 33 -7.37 -10.97 -31.76
N LEU A 34 -6.52 -10.79 -30.75
CA LEU A 34 -6.81 -9.87 -29.64
C LEU A 34 -5.57 -9.04 -29.28
N ILE A 35 -5.78 -7.74 -29.09
CA ILE A 35 -4.77 -6.84 -28.55
C ILE A 35 -4.93 -6.75 -27.03
N LEU A 36 -3.83 -6.91 -26.28
CA LEU A 36 -3.83 -6.85 -24.83
C LEU A 36 -3.00 -5.65 -24.35
N ALA A 37 -3.58 -4.86 -23.46
CA ALA A 37 -2.87 -3.80 -22.74
C ALA A 37 -3.24 -3.81 -21.25
N HIS A 38 -2.43 -3.20 -20.40
CA HIS A 38 -2.78 -3.09 -18.98
C HIS A 38 -3.72 -1.90 -18.72
N LEU A 39 -3.47 -0.74 -19.34
CA LEU A 39 -4.16 0.50 -19.04
C LEU A 39 -5.42 0.67 -19.91
N ARG A 40 -6.55 1.05 -19.30
CA ARG A 40 -7.83 1.27 -20.02
C ARG A 40 -7.74 2.34 -21.10
N ARG A 41 -6.98 3.42 -20.86
CA ARG A 41 -6.74 4.47 -21.86
C ARG A 41 -6.05 3.94 -23.11
N ASP A 42 -5.12 3.00 -22.94
CA ASP A 42 -4.39 2.41 -24.05
C ASP A 42 -5.30 1.45 -24.81
N VAL A 43 -6.12 0.67 -24.11
CA VAL A 43 -7.15 -0.18 -24.73
C VAL A 43 -8.11 0.63 -25.59
N ARG A 44 -8.59 1.78 -25.10
CA ARG A 44 -9.49 2.66 -25.87
C ARG A 44 -8.83 3.14 -27.16
N MET A 45 -7.64 3.72 -27.05
CA MET A 45 -6.86 4.18 -28.19
C MET A 45 -6.58 3.05 -29.20
N LEU A 46 -6.20 1.86 -28.73
CA LEU A 46 -5.93 0.71 -29.61
C LEU A 46 -7.19 0.23 -30.33
N ASN A 47 -8.34 0.25 -29.67
CA ASN A 47 -9.62 -0.09 -30.27
C ASN A 47 -10.02 0.88 -31.39
N GLU A 48 -9.86 2.18 -31.14
CA GLU A 48 -10.14 3.24 -32.13
C GLU A 48 -9.26 3.06 -33.36
N LEU A 49 -7.93 2.97 -33.17
CA LEU A 49 -6.96 2.80 -34.26
C LEU A 49 -7.16 1.49 -35.04
N ALA A 50 -7.46 0.39 -34.34
CA ALA A 50 -7.72 -0.90 -34.98
C ALA A 50 -8.94 -0.83 -35.90
N ARG A 51 -10.03 -0.21 -35.43
CA ARG A 51 -11.24 -0.04 -36.23
C ARG A 51 -11.02 0.88 -37.42
N GLU A 52 -10.34 2.01 -37.22
CA GLU A 52 -10.00 2.94 -38.30
C GLU A 52 -9.29 2.23 -39.45
N LYS A 53 -8.32 1.36 -39.15
CA LYS A 53 -7.61 0.58 -40.18
C LYS A 53 -8.50 -0.39 -40.95
N LEU A 54 -9.52 -0.98 -40.31
CA LEU A 54 -10.47 -1.86 -41.00
C LEU A 54 -11.44 -1.09 -41.89
N VAL A 55 -11.82 0.13 -41.50
CA VAL A 55 -12.65 1.03 -42.32
C VAL A 55 -11.83 1.56 -43.51
N GLU A 56 -10.57 1.97 -43.30
CA GLU A 56 -9.66 2.39 -44.37
C GLU A 56 -9.49 1.30 -45.44
N ARG A 57 -9.41 0.02 -45.02
CA ARG A 57 -9.33 -1.13 -45.93
C ARG A 57 -10.66 -1.54 -46.56
N SER A 58 -11.76 -0.83 -46.25
CA SER A 58 -13.13 -1.17 -46.68
C SER A 58 -13.58 -2.58 -46.28
N ILE A 59 -12.96 -3.16 -45.24
CA ILE A 59 -13.38 -4.45 -44.66
C ILE A 59 -14.66 -4.23 -43.82
N LEU A 60 -14.74 -3.06 -43.17
CA LEU A 60 -15.91 -2.61 -42.43
C LEU A 60 -16.46 -1.33 -43.05
N SER A 61 -17.77 -1.15 -42.97
CA SER A 61 -18.39 0.14 -43.27
C SER A 61 -18.09 1.15 -42.14
N ALA A 62 -18.28 2.45 -42.43
CA ALA A 62 -18.18 3.50 -41.41
C ALA A 62 -19.10 3.22 -40.20
N GLY A 63 -20.19 2.49 -40.40
CA GLY A 63 -21.11 2.04 -39.37
C GLY A 63 -22.12 3.10 -38.95
N HIS A 64 -23.04 2.73 -38.05
CA HIS A 64 -24.05 3.63 -37.50
C HIS A 64 -23.65 4.11 -36.11
N GLY A 65 -23.95 5.38 -35.82
CA GLY A 65 -23.71 5.95 -34.50
C GLY A 65 -24.55 5.28 -33.42
N PHE A 66 -23.90 4.92 -32.32
CA PHE A 66 -24.48 4.30 -31.15
C PHE A 66 -23.93 5.00 -29.91
N ARG A 67 -24.81 5.63 -29.13
CA ARG A 67 -24.45 6.29 -27.85
C ARG A 67 -24.23 5.22 -26.77
N THR A 68 -22.98 4.88 -26.55
CA THR A 68 -22.56 4.03 -25.44
C THR A 68 -22.44 4.85 -24.15
N ALA A 69 -22.28 4.19 -23.00
CA ALA A 69 -22.01 4.85 -21.73
C ALA A 69 -20.70 5.66 -21.73
N ASP A 70 -19.72 5.27 -22.54
CA ASP A 70 -18.40 5.91 -22.66
C ASP A 70 -18.30 6.84 -23.90
N GLY A 71 -19.45 7.29 -24.41
CA GLY A 71 -19.56 8.22 -25.54
C GLY A 71 -20.12 7.57 -26.81
N ILE A 72 -20.15 8.33 -27.90
CA ILE A 72 -20.64 7.82 -29.20
C ILE A 72 -19.56 6.91 -29.80
N ARG A 73 -19.99 5.74 -30.28
CA ARG A 73 -19.19 4.81 -31.07
C ARG A 73 -19.94 4.50 -32.36
N HIS A 74 -19.22 4.09 -33.40
CA HIS A 74 -19.83 3.68 -34.66
C HIS A 74 -19.67 2.18 -34.80
N PHE A 75 -20.76 1.45 -35.05
CA PHE A 75 -20.72 0.00 -35.26
C PHE A 75 -21.19 -0.33 -36.68
N GLY A 76 -20.43 -1.17 -37.38
CA GLY A 76 -20.78 -1.74 -38.67
C GLY A 76 -20.92 -3.27 -38.59
N ALA A 77 -21.51 -3.87 -39.62
CA ALA A 77 -21.51 -5.32 -39.75
C ALA A 77 -20.05 -5.83 -39.83
N GLY A 78 -19.75 -6.87 -39.07
CA GLY A 78 -18.42 -7.44 -38.92
C GLY A 78 -17.62 -6.93 -37.72
N ASP A 79 -18.04 -5.83 -37.05
CA ASP A 79 -17.32 -5.26 -35.93
C ASP A 79 -17.19 -6.25 -34.76
N GLN A 80 -16.00 -6.30 -34.14
CA GLN A 80 -15.82 -7.00 -32.87
C GLN A 80 -16.12 -6.06 -31.71
N ILE A 81 -17.00 -6.47 -30.79
CA ILE A 81 -17.42 -5.68 -29.63
C ILE A 81 -17.23 -6.43 -28.33
N VAL A 82 -17.24 -5.70 -27.22
CA VAL A 82 -17.22 -6.24 -25.86
C VAL A 82 -18.37 -5.68 -25.03
N PHE A 83 -19.07 -6.57 -24.32
CA PHE A 83 -20.09 -6.19 -23.34
C PHE A 83 -19.42 -5.76 -22.03
N LEU A 84 -19.80 -4.61 -21.47
CA LEU A 84 -19.16 -4.02 -20.29
C LEU A 84 -19.99 -4.16 -19.01
N LYS A 85 -21.25 -4.61 -19.12
CA LYS A 85 -22.16 -4.85 -17.98
C LYS A 85 -22.92 -6.15 -18.17
N ASN A 86 -23.16 -6.87 -17.07
CA ASN A 86 -24.04 -8.03 -17.08
C ASN A 86 -25.47 -7.58 -17.38
N GLU A 87 -26.17 -8.29 -18.26
CA GLU A 87 -27.59 -8.05 -18.52
C GLU A 87 -28.29 -9.40 -18.75
N GLY A 88 -29.14 -9.76 -17.79
CA GLY A 88 -29.78 -11.09 -17.73
C GLY A 88 -30.76 -11.31 -18.87
N SER A 89 -31.52 -10.28 -19.23
CA SER A 89 -32.51 -10.33 -20.32
C SER A 89 -31.87 -10.64 -21.68
N LEU A 90 -30.66 -10.13 -21.91
CA LEU A 90 -29.85 -10.40 -23.11
C LEU A 90 -28.98 -11.66 -22.96
N GLY A 91 -28.85 -12.19 -21.74
CA GLY A 91 -27.94 -13.29 -21.38
C GLY A 91 -26.46 -12.94 -21.54
N VAL A 92 -26.09 -11.65 -21.53
CA VAL A 92 -24.71 -11.19 -21.76
C VAL A 92 -23.99 -10.92 -20.45
N LYS A 93 -22.68 -11.20 -20.43
CA LYS A 93 -21.82 -11.00 -19.26
C LYS A 93 -20.77 -9.93 -19.57
N ASN A 94 -20.32 -9.20 -18.54
CA ASN A 94 -19.21 -8.27 -18.65
C ASN A 94 -17.94 -9.02 -19.09
N GLY A 95 -17.29 -8.52 -20.14
CA GLY A 95 -16.11 -9.12 -20.77
C GLY A 95 -16.43 -10.07 -21.91
N MET A 96 -17.71 -10.38 -22.16
CA MET A 96 -18.14 -11.22 -23.27
C MET A 96 -17.87 -10.50 -24.60
N ILE A 97 -17.18 -11.18 -25.52
CA ILE A 97 -16.88 -10.67 -26.86
C ILE A 97 -17.96 -11.17 -27.82
N GLY A 98 -18.37 -10.32 -28.75
CA GLY A 98 -19.29 -10.67 -29.82
C GLY A 98 -18.92 -10.01 -31.13
N ARG A 99 -19.50 -10.51 -32.22
CA ARG A 99 -19.32 -9.96 -33.56
C ARG A 99 -20.64 -9.42 -34.07
N VAL A 100 -20.65 -8.18 -34.52
CA VAL A 100 -21.84 -7.54 -35.09
C VAL A 100 -22.17 -8.22 -36.42
N VAL A 101 -23.37 -8.75 -36.54
CA VAL A 101 -23.90 -9.35 -37.77
C VAL A 101 -24.61 -8.28 -38.60
N GLU A 102 -25.37 -7.44 -37.93
CA GLU A 102 -26.15 -6.38 -38.53
C GLU A 102 -26.05 -5.14 -37.65
N ALA A 103 -25.84 -3.98 -38.27
CA ALA A 103 -25.86 -2.70 -37.58
C ALA A 103 -26.91 -1.79 -38.23
N ALA A 104 -27.72 -1.16 -37.40
CA ALA A 104 -28.72 -0.18 -37.79
C ALA A 104 -28.64 1.03 -36.84
N PRO A 105 -29.30 2.17 -37.16
CA PRO A 105 -29.39 3.28 -36.23
C PRO A 105 -29.97 2.82 -34.88
N ASN A 106 -29.24 3.06 -33.78
CA ASN A 106 -29.63 2.75 -32.40
C ASN A 106 -29.87 1.25 -32.08
N ARG A 107 -29.53 0.33 -32.98
CA ARG A 107 -29.71 -1.12 -32.80
C ARG A 107 -28.59 -1.90 -33.48
N ILE A 108 -28.08 -2.92 -32.80
CA ILE A 108 -27.12 -3.87 -33.37
C ILE A 108 -27.54 -5.30 -33.07
N ALA A 109 -27.35 -6.21 -34.02
CA ALA A 109 -27.46 -7.64 -33.82
C ALA A 109 -26.06 -8.24 -33.69
N VAL A 110 -25.81 -8.95 -32.59
CA VAL A 110 -24.48 -9.41 -32.20
C VAL A 110 -24.50 -10.93 -32.07
N MET A 111 -23.61 -11.61 -32.79
CA MET A 111 -23.33 -13.03 -32.57
C MET A 111 -22.38 -13.19 -31.39
N VAL A 112 -22.77 -13.99 -30.42
CA VAL A 112 -22.04 -14.17 -29.16
C VAL A 112 -21.86 -15.66 -28.88
N GLY A 113 -20.70 -16.05 -28.33
CA GLY A 113 -20.35 -17.45 -28.03
C GLY A 113 -19.38 -18.06 -29.04
N GLU A 114 -18.81 -19.21 -28.69
CA GLU A 114 -17.89 -19.99 -29.52
C GLU A 114 -18.49 -21.36 -29.85
N GLY A 115 -18.13 -21.92 -31.00
CA GLY A 115 -18.60 -23.24 -31.46
C GLY A 115 -20.13 -23.36 -31.50
N ASP A 116 -20.65 -24.43 -30.90
CA ASP A 116 -22.07 -24.79 -30.91
C ASP A 116 -22.94 -23.93 -29.98
N GLN A 117 -22.34 -23.04 -29.18
CA GLN A 117 -23.05 -22.12 -28.29
C GLN A 117 -23.25 -20.72 -28.89
N ARG A 118 -23.03 -20.56 -30.20
CA ARG A 118 -23.27 -19.31 -30.92
C ARG A 118 -24.75 -18.97 -30.90
N ARG A 119 -25.07 -17.79 -30.38
CA ARG A 119 -26.43 -17.24 -30.39
C ARG A 119 -26.41 -15.78 -30.79
N GLN A 120 -27.49 -15.35 -31.44
CA GLN A 120 -27.69 -13.96 -31.81
C GLN A 120 -28.39 -13.20 -30.69
N VAL A 121 -27.85 -12.04 -30.34
CA VAL A 121 -28.39 -11.11 -29.34
C VAL A 121 -28.69 -9.79 -30.02
N THR A 122 -29.93 -9.33 -29.92
CA THR A 122 -30.30 -7.97 -30.38
C THR A 122 -30.07 -7.00 -29.24
N VAL A 123 -29.28 -5.96 -29.50
CA VAL A 123 -28.96 -4.91 -28.54
C VAL A 123 -29.53 -3.60 -29.06
N GLU A 124 -30.51 -3.07 -28.34
CA GLU A 124 -31.06 -1.74 -28.60
C GLU A 124 -30.47 -0.73 -27.63
N GLN A 125 -30.00 0.39 -28.17
CA GLN A 125 -29.30 1.45 -27.44
C GLN A 125 -30.07 1.98 -26.22
N ARG A 126 -31.41 2.04 -26.31
CA ARG A 126 -32.28 2.50 -25.21
C ARG A 126 -32.29 1.55 -24.02
N PHE A 127 -32.09 0.25 -24.25
CA PHE A 127 -32.15 -0.79 -23.22
C PHE A 127 -30.76 -1.15 -22.70
N TYR A 128 -29.75 -1.12 -23.57
CA TYR A 128 -28.38 -1.47 -23.20
C TYR A 128 -27.36 -0.63 -23.97
N ASN A 129 -26.60 0.18 -23.25
CA ASN A 129 -25.58 1.08 -23.80
C ASN A 129 -24.16 0.81 -23.27
N ASN A 130 -23.95 -0.28 -22.53
CA ASN A 130 -22.66 -0.62 -21.93
C ASN A 130 -21.84 -1.56 -22.84
N LEU A 131 -21.47 -1.06 -24.00
CA LEU A 131 -20.67 -1.79 -25.00
C LEU A 131 -19.58 -0.89 -25.58
N ASP A 132 -18.48 -1.49 -26.02
CA ASP A 132 -17.39 -0.78 -26.71
C ASP A 132 -16.76 -1.72 -27.75
N HIS A 133 -15.82 -1.22 -28.55
CA HIS A 133 -15.04 -2.06 -29.45
C HIS A 133 -14.22 -3.11 -28.68
N GLY A 134 -14.12 -4.30 -29.28
CA GLY A 134 -13.53 -5.48 -28.67
C GLY A 134 -12.23 -5.95 -29.30
N TYR A 135 -11.59 -5.15 -30.17
CA TYR A 135 -10.31 -5.48 -30.81
C TYR A 135 -9.15 -5.51 -29.81
N ALA A 136 -9.22 -4.66 -28.80
CA ALA A 136 -8.33 -4.59 -27.66
C ALA A 136 -9.09 -4.78 -26.34
N THR A 137 -8.46 -5.45 -25.37
CA THR A 137 -9.00 -5.58 -24.01
C THR A 137 -7.89 -5.47 -22.97
N THR A 138 -8.28 -5.29 -21.71
CA THR A 138 -7.31 -5.30 -20.62
C THR A 138 -6.87 -6.72 -20.30
N ILE A 139 -5.61 -6.90 -19.91
CA ILE A 139 -5.05 -8.22 -19.53
C ILE A 139 -5.90 -8.91 -18.45
N HIS A 140 -6.44 -8.15 -17.49
CA HIS A 140 -7.31 -8.68 -16.46
C HIS A 140 -8.65 -9.22 -17.01
N LYS A 141 -9.22 -8.59 -18.03
CA LYS A 141 -10.48 -9.04 -18.65
C LYS A 141 -10.29 -10.22 -19.59
N ALA A 142 -9.09 -10.42 -20.12
CA ALA A 142 -8.75 -11.58 -20.95
C ALA A 142 -8.46 -12.86 -20.13
N GLN A 143 -8.52 -12.81 -18.80
CA GLN A 143 -8.21 -13.99 -17.97
C GLN A 143 -9.23 -15.11 -18.22
N GLY A 144 -8.76 -16.25 -18.73
CA GLY A 144 -9.59 -17.41 -19.09
C GLY A 144 -9.94 -17.51 -20.58
N THR A 145 -9.67 -16.49 -21.38
CA THR A 145 -9.85 -16.52 -22.83
C THR A 145 -8.56 -16.99 -23.51
N THR A 146 -8.68 -17.87 -24.50
CA THR A 146 -7.56 -18.25 -25.39
C THR A 146 -7.95 -17.91 -26.81
N VAL A 147 -7.15 -17.08 -27.48
CA VAL A 147 -7.33 -16.72 -28.90
C VAL A 147 -6.16 -17.26 -29.71
N GLU A 148 -6.28 -17.28 -31.03
CA GLU A 148 -5.21 -17.80 -31.90
C GLU A 148 -3.99 -16.88 -31.87
N ARG A 149 -4.20 -15.56 -32.00
CA ARG A 149 -3.13 -14.57 -32.08
C ARG A 149 -3.27 -13.44 -31.08
N VAL A 150 -2.18 -13.08 -30.42
CA VAL A 150 -2.16 -12.02 -29.41
C VAL A 150 -1.07 -11.00 -29.69
N LYS A 151 -1.42 -9.72 -29.65
CA LYS A 151 -0.46 -8.61 -29.64
C LYS A 151 -0.51 -7.93 -28.28
N VAL A 152 0.60 -7.86 -27.55
CA VAL A 152 0.65 -7.31 -26.18
C VAL A 152 1.38 -5.97 -26.18
N LEU A 153 0.72 -4.91 -25.73
CA LEU A 153 1.36 -3.62 -25.43
C LEU A 153 1.90 -3.63 -23.99
N ALA A 154 3.22 -3.66 -23.86
CA ALA A 154 3.89 -3.59 -22.58
C ALA A 154 3.95 -2.15 -22.05
N SER A 155 3.54 -1.98 -20.79
CA SER A 155 3.67 -0.74 -20.03
C SER A 155 4.50 -0.96 -18.78
N LEU A 156 5.01 0.13 -18.18
CA LEU A 156 5.78 0.08 -16.94
C LEU A 156 4.98 -0.46 -15.74
N SER A 157 3.66 -0.53 -15.88
CA SER A 157 2.72 -1.08 -14.90
C SER A 157 2.55 -2.59 -15.01
N LEU A 158 3.16 -3.26 -16.00
CA LEU A 158 3.20 -4.71 -16.04
C LEU A 158 4.11 -5.28 -14.96
N ASP A 159 3.79 -6.49 -14.55
CA ASP A 159 4.54 -7.31 -13.61
C ASP A 159 4.60 -8.75 -14.11
N ARG A 160 5.23 -9.64 -13.35
CA ARG A 160 5.40 -11.05 -13.72
C ARG A 160 4.07 -11.77 -13.92
N HIS A 161 3.06 -11.49 -13.09
CA HIS A 161 1.77 -12.18 -13.16
C HIS A 161 0.98 -11.72 -14.38
N LEU A 162 0.87 -10.41 -14.60
CA LEU A 162 0.20 -9.84 -15.77
C LEU A 162 0.91 -10.20 -17.06
N THR A 163 2.23 -10.22 -17.04
CA THR A 163 3.03 -10.66 -18.20
C THR A 163 2.75 -12.13 -18.49
N TYR A 164 2.77 -13.00 -17.47
CA TYR A 164 2.43 -14.41 -17.66
C TYR A 164 1.00 -14.61 -18.18
N VAL A 165 0.03 -13.90 -17.59
CA VAL A 165 -1.36 -13.96 -18.04
C VAL A 165 -1.48 -13.53 -19.49
N ALA A 166 -0.90 -12.39 -19.89
CA ALA A 166 -0.95 -11.91 -21.26
C ALA A 166 -0.24 -12.86 -22.23
N MET A 167 0.93 -13.38 -21.83
CA MET A 167 1.74 -14.27 -22.66
C MET A 167 1.11 -15.64 -22.87
N THR A 168 0.18 -16.07 -22.00
CA THR A 168 -0.49 -17.38 -22.10
C THR A 168 -1.87 -17.33 -22.78
N ARG A 169 -2.22 -16.22 -23.43
CA ARG A 169 -3.53 -16.07 -24.12
C ARG A 169 -3.55 -16.52 -25.58
N HIS A 170 -2.41 -16.86 -26.17
CA HIS A 170 -2.30 -17.24 -27.58
C HIS A 170 -2.26 -18.77 -27.76
N ARG A 171 -2.79 -19.26 -28.88
CA ARG A 171 -2.63 -20.65 -29.34
C ARG A 171 -1.58 -20.80 -30.45
N GLU A 172 -1.52 -19.83 -31.37
CA GLU A 172 -0.61 -19.89 -32.52
C GLU A 172 0.58 -18.92 -32.37
N ASP A 173 0.31 -17.64 -32.09
CA ASP A 173 1.34 -16.60 -32.14
C ASP A 173 1.14 -15.47 -31.13
N LEU A 174 2.26 -14.95 -30.61
CA LEU A 174 2.30 -13.80 -29.73
C LEU A 174 3.46 -12.86 -30.05
N GLN A 175 3.15 -11.56 -30.06
CA GLN A 175 4.14 -10.49 -30.15
C GLN A 175 3.98 -9.49 -28.99
N LEU A 176 5.10 -9.12 -28.38
CA LEU A 176 5.17 -8.17 -27.26
C LEU A 176 5.83 -6.88 -27.73
N TYR A 177 5.16 -5.76 -27.53
CA TYR A 177 5.56 -4.43 -27.98
C TYR A 177 5.90 -3.54 -26.79
N TYR A 178 7.04 -2.84 -26.79
CA TYR A 178 7.47 -2.00 -25.66
C TYR A 178 8.27 -0.77 -26.06
N GLY A 179 8.18 0.31 -25.26
CA GLY A 179 8.95 1.54 -25.49
C GLY A 179 10.35 1.45 -24.88
N ARG A 180 11.40 1.35 -25.70
CA ARG A 180 12.80 1.19 -25.26
C ARG A 180 13.21 2.27 -24.28
N ARG A 181 12.95 3.54 -24.60
CA ARG A 181 13.34 4.68 -23.76
C ARG A 181 12.71 4.59 -22.37
N SER A 182 11.39 4.43 -22.30
CA SER A 182 10.67 4.35 -21.01
C SER A 182 11.11 3.16 -20.17
N PHE A 183 11.30 1.99 -20.79
CA PHE A 183 11.75 0.80 -20.07
C PHE A 183 13.22 0.90 -19.66
N ALA A 184 14.10 1.48 -20.48
CA ALA A 184 15.51 1.72 -20.14
C ALA A 184 15.66 2.60 -18.89
N PHE A 185 14.94 3.72 -18.82
CA PHE A 185 14.93 4.60 -17.63
C PHE A 185 14.47 3.89 -16.34
N ASN A 186 13.71 2.80 -16.47
CA ASN A 186 13.15 2.06 -15.33
C ASN A 186 13.89 0.73 -15.04
N GLY A 187 15.11 0.60 -15.58
CA GLY A 187 16.01 -0.54 -15.35
C GLY A 187 15.81 -1.73 -16.29
N GLY A 188 15.16 -1.51 -17.44
CA GLY A 188 15.04 -2.45 -18.54
C GLY A 188 13.77 -3.32 -18.51
N LEU A 189 13.41 -3.86 -19.68
CA LEU A 189 12.23 -4.69 -19.89
C LEU A 189 12.17 -5.87 -18.90
N THR A 190 13.24 -6.65 -18.83
CA THR A 190 13.32 -7.83 -17.97
C THR A 190 13.12 -7.49 -16.49
N LYS A 191 13.67 -6.36 -16.01
CA LYS A 191 13.52 -5.96 -14.61
C LYS A 191 12.07 -5.62 -14.27
N ILE A 192 11.33 -5.02 -15.20
CA ILE A 192 9.92 -4.63 -14.98
C ILE A 192 9.02 -5.85 -15.06
N LEU A 193 9.17 -6.66 -16.11
CA LEU A 193 8.33 -7.84 -16.32
C LEU A 193 8.63 -8.98 -15.34
N SER A 194 9.78 -8.97 -14.65
CA SER A 194 10.10 -9.96 -13.61
C SER A 194 9.62 -9.57 -12.22
N ARG A 195 9.09 -8.36 -12.01
CA ARG A 195 8.56 -7.90 -10.72
C ARG A 195 7.45 -8.84 -10.25
N ARG A 196 7.59 -9.42 -9.06
CA ARG A 196 6.53 -10.23 -8.46
C ARG A 196 5.57 -9.27 -7.73
N ASN A 197 4.42 -8.98 -8.32
CA ASN A 197 3.28 -8.47 -7.57
C ASN A 197 2.39 -9.69 -7.27
N ALA A 198 2.38 -10.14 -6.03
CA ALA A 198 1.49 -11.23 -5.62
C ALA A 198 0.04 -10.71 -5.61
N LYS A 199 -0.92 -11.57 -5.95
CA LYS A 199 -2.34 -11.28 -5.69
C LYS A 199 -2.53 -11.35 -4.17
N GLU A 200 -2.72 -10.21 -3.55
CA GLU A 200 -2.78 -10.09 -2.09
C GLU A 200 -4.23 -10.17 -1.60
N THR A 201 -4.41 -10.97 -0.55
CA THR A 201 -5.65 -11.08 0.23
C THR A 201 -5.68 -10.01 1.31
N THR A 202 -6.84 -9.71 1.90
CA THR A 202 -7.01 -8.68 2.94
C THR A 202 -6.14 -8.87 4.19
N LEU A 203 -5.47 -10.01 4.35
CA LEU A 203 -4.51 -10.32 5.41
C LEU A 203 -3.06 -9.97 5.06
N ASP A 204 -2.75 -9.65 3.80
CA ASP A 204 -1.43 -9.15 3.37
C ASP A 204 -1.32 -7.61 3.56
N TYR A 205 -2.42 -6.96 3.97
CA TYR A 205 -2.61 -5.51 4.09
C TYR A 205 -2.14 -4.90 5.42
N GLU A 206 -1.07 -5.41 6.02
CA GLU A 206 -0.43 -4.72 7.16
C GLU A 206 0.83 -3.94 6.78
N ARG A 207 1.35 -4.04 5.53
CA ARG A 207 2.69 -3.47 5.25
C ARG A 207 2.91 -2.64 4.02
N ASP A 208 1.94 -2.44 3.13
CA ASP A 208 2.12 -1.42 2.10
C ASP A 208 0.81 -1.00 1.43
N THR A 209 0.72 0.28 1.06
CA THR A 209 -0.30 0.89 0.18
C THR A 209 -1.58 1.52 0.79
N LEU A 210 -1.41 2.64 1.50
CA LEU A 210 -2.43 3.71 1.54
C LEU A 210 -2.20 4.82 0.48
N TYR A 211 -1.04 4.86 -0.19
CA TYR A 211 -0.66 5.97 -1.08
C TYR A 211 -1.22 5.89 -2.52
N ARG A 212 -1.54 4.70 -3.05
CA ARG A 212 -2.02 4.53 -4.45
C ARG A 212 -3.51 4.84 -4.63
N HIS A 213 -4.34 4.56 -3.62
CA HIS A 213 -5.76 4.91 -3.65
C HIS A 213 -5.97 6.41 -3.41
N ALA A 214 -5.18 7.03 -2.53
CA ALA A 214 -5.13 8.49 -2.37
C ALA A 214 -4.65 9.20 -3.66
N LEU A 215 -3.69 8.61 -4.39
CA LEU A 215 -3.25 9.13 -5.70
C LEU A 215 -4.36 9.09 -6.76
N SER A 216 -5.15 8.01 -6.84
CA SER A 216 -6.25 7.91 -7.82
C SER A 216 -7.41 8.88 -7.52
N PHE A 217 -7.59 9.24 -6.26
CA PHE A 217 -8.56 10.23 -5.79
C PHE A 217 -8.11 11.68 -6.11
N ALA A 218 -6.80 11.93 -6.10
CA ALA A 218 -6.18 13.22 -6.45
C ALA A 218 -5.98 13.43 -7.97
N GLU A 219 -5.68 12.36 -8.73
CA GLU A 219 -5.51 12.38 -10.19
C GLU A 219 -6.82 12.74 -10.93
N ASN A 220 -7.97 12.31 -10.42
CA ASN A 220 -9.28 12.62 -11.01
C ASN A 220 -9.76 14.08 -10.78
N ARG A 221 -8.99 14.92 -10.07
CA ARG A 221 -9.30 16.34 -9.81
C ARG A 221 -8.20 17.33 -10.24
N GLY A 222 -7.13 16.88 -10.91
CA GLY A 222 -6.09 17.75 -11.48
C GLY A 222 -5.03 18.25 -10.49
N LEU A 223 -4.65 17.43 -9.50
CA LEU A 223 -3.63 17.76 -8.50
C LEU A 223 -2.25 17.15 -8.88
N HIS A 224 -1.53 17.78 -9.81
CA HIS A 224 -0.21 17.30 -10.29
C HIS A 224 0.98 17.62 -9.37
N ILE A 225 0.81 18.50 -8.37
CA ILE A 225 1.86 18.95 -7.42
C ILE A 225 2.44 17.78 -6.60
N VAL A 226 1.64 16.74 -6.36
CA VAL A 226 2.06 15.53 -5.63
C VAL A 226 3.17 14.76 -6.39
N HIS A 227 3.21 14.82 -7.72
CA HIS A 227 4.29 14.19 -8.51
C HIS A 227 5.63 14.91 -8.35
N VAL A 228 5.61 16.24 -8.17
CA VAL A 228 6.81 17.05 -7.95
C VAL A 228 7.35 16.86 -6.53
N ALA A 229 6.48 16.91 -5.52
CA ALA A 229 6.83 16.58 -4.14
C ALA A 229 7.43 15.17 -4.01
N ARG A 230 6.91 14.22 -4.78
CA ARG A 230 7.38 12.82 -4.85
C ARG A 230 8.75 12.65 -5.51
N THR A 231 9.15 13.55 -6.41
CA THR A 231 10.47 13.49 -7.06
C THR A 231 11.54 14.06 -6.13
N MET A 232 11.20 15.11 -5.41
CA MET A 232 12.06 15.78 -4.42
C MET A 232 12.27 14.96 -3.14
N LEU A 233 11.19 14.41 -2.55
CA LEU A 233 11.29 13.50 -1.39
C LEU A 233 12.06 12.19 -1.68
N ARG A 234 12.21 11.81 -2.95
CA ARG A 234 12.98 10.61 -3.36
C ARG A 234 14.49 10.82 -3.37
N ASP A 235 14.97 12.03 -3.61
CA ASP A 235 16.41 12.29 -3.72
C ASP A 235 17.16 12.06 -2.39
N ARG A 236 16.44 12.06 -1.25
CA ARG A 236 17.00 11.74 0.07
C ARG A 236 17.07 10.22 0.36
N LEU A 237 16.23 9.40 -0.29
CA LEU A 237 16.24 7.94 -0.17
C LEU A 237 17.42 7.30 -0.93
N ASP A 238 17.80 7.86 -2.08
CA ASP A 238 18.91 7.34 -2.90
C ASP A 238 20.30 7.75 -2.37
N TRP A 239 20.41 8.82 -1.57
CA TRP A 239 21.68 9.28 -0.99
C TRP A 239 22.10 8.46 0.25
N THR A 240 21.15 8.00 1.07
CA THR A 240 21.43 7.19 2.27
C THR A 240 21.67 5.71 1.97
N LEU A 241 21.07 5.18 0.89
CA LEU A 241 21.36 3.82 0.40
C LEU A 241 22.81 3.66 -0.10
N ARG A 242 23.53 4.76 -0.37
CA ARG A 242 24.97 4.73 -0.74
C ARG A 242 25.93 4.74 0.45
N GLN A 243 25.45 4.91 1.69
CA GLN A 243 26.28 4.89 2.91
C GLN A 243 26.23 3.53 3.65
N GLY A 244 25.12 2.78 3.54
CA GLY A 244 24.96 1.49 4.23
C GLY A 244 25.95 0.40 3.80
N SER A 245 26.40 0.40 2.54
CA SER A 245 27.39 -0.56 2.04
C SER A 245 28.79 -0.33 2.63
N LYS A 246 29.13 0.90 3.01
CA LYS A 246 30.43 1.21 3.63
C LYS A 246 30.48 0.83 5.12
N LEU A 247 29.35 0.90 5.83
CA LEU A 247 29.25 0.51 7.24
C LEU A 247 29.28 -1.01 7.44
N ALA A 248 28.68 -1.78 6.54
CA ALA A 248 28.75 -3.24 6.58
C ALA A 248 30.19 -3.75 6.35
N GLU A 249 30.94 -3.11 5.44
CA GLU A 249 32.33 -3.47 5.15
C GLU A 249 33.28 -3.06 6.30
N LEU A 250 33.03 -1.92 6.96
CA LEU A 250 33.76 -1.50 8.17
C LEU A 250 33.48 -2.40 9.38
N ALA A 251 32.24 -2.88 9.57
CA ALA A 251 31.88 -3.78 10.66
C ALA A 251 32.55 -5.16 10.55
N VAL A 252 32.71 -5.67 9.32
CA VAL A 252 33.45 -6.92 9.07
C VAL A 252 34.95 -6.74 9.29
N ARG A 253 35.53 -5.61 8.87
CA ARG A 253 36.96 -5.31 9.08
C ARG A 253 37.30 -5.03 10.55
N LEU A 254 36.41 -4.39 11.31
CA LEU A 254 36.58 -4.17 12.76
C LEU A 254 36.49 -5.47 13.57
N ARG A 255 35.62 -6.42 13.18
CA ARG A 255 35.59 -7.77 13.79
C ARG A 255 36.88 -8.55 13.51
N ALA A 256 37.36 -8.53 12.27
CA ALA A 256 38.61 -9.20 11.90
C ALA A 256 39.86 -8.58 12.56
N ALA A 257 39.84 -7.27 12.84
CA ALA A 257 40.90 -6.59 13.59
C ALA A 257 40.82 -6.86 15.10
N GLY A 258 39.61 -6.93 15.67
CA GLY A 258 39.38 -7.25 17.09
C GLY A 258 39.80 -8.67 17.47
N GLU A 259 39.61 -9.65 16.59
CA GLU A 259 40.06 -11.04 16.79
C GLU A 259 41.58 -11.20 16.69
N ARG A 260 42.27 -10.35 15.92
CA ARG A 260 43.75 -10.37 15.81
C ARG A 260 44.47 -9.66 16.96
N LEU A 261 43.77 -8.81 17.73
CA LEU A 261 44.34 -8.01 18.80
C LEU A 261 44.04 -8.52 20.21
N GLY A 262 43.28 -9.61 20.37
CA GLY A 262 43.08 -10.26 21.68
C GLY A 262 42.37 -9.42 22.75
N LEU A 263 41.62 -8.38 22.36
CA LEU A 263 41.04 -7.37 23.26
C LEU A 263 39.60 -7.67 23.76
N LEU A 264 39.11 -8.91 23.62
CA LEU A 264 37.83 -9.34 24.19
C LEU A 264 38.00 -10.64 24.98
N GLN A 265 38.71 -10.55 26.11
CA GLN A 265 38.53 -11.51 27.20
C GLN A 265 37.40 -10.99 28.11
N THR A 266 36.19 -11.49 27.92
CA THR A 266 35.16 -11.38 28.96
C THR A 266 35.42 -12.45 30.02
N PRO A 267 35.40 -12.11 31.33
CA PRO A 267 35.59 -13.10 32.38
C PRO A 267 34.44 -14.11 32.35
N SER A 268 34.81 -15.39 32.30
CA SER A 268 33.90 -16.53 32.39
C SER A 268 33.29 -16.58 33.79
N MET A 269 32.10 -16.00 33.96
CA MET A 269 31.16 -16.48 34.98
C MET A 269 30.34 -17.61 34.37
N GLN A 270 30.46 -18.80 34.97
CA GLN A 270 29.66 -19.97 34.64
C GLN A 270 28.19 -19.69 34.98
N THR A 271 27.40 -19.21 34.02
CA THR A 271 25.94 -19.25 34.11
C THR A 271 25.43 -20.57 33.53
N LYS A 272 24.59 -21.25 34.32
CA LYS A 272 23.83 -22.45 33.93
C LYS A 272 23.33 -22.31 32.49
N LYS A 273 23.54 -23.34 31.64
CA LYS A 273 23.01 -23.46 30.26
C LYS A 273 21.65 -22.76 30.15
N GLU A 274 21.63 -21.54 29.64
CA GLU A 274 20.39 -20.78 29.50
C GLU A 274 19.53 -21.51 28.46
N ALA A 275 18.38 -22.02 28.92
CA ALA A 275 17.37 -22.57 28.03
C ALA A 275 16.94 -21.48 27.04
N ARG A 276 16.79 -21.83 25.76
CA ARG A 276 16.35 -20.89 24.73
C ARG A 276 15.04 -20.22 25.19
N PRO A 277 14.88 -18.89 25.00
CA PRO A 277 13.68 -18.18 25.43
C PRO A 277 12.43 -18.78 24.78
N MET A 278 11.31 -18.77 25.49
CA MET A 278 10.05 -19.34 25.01
C MET A 278 9.50 -18.55 23.82
N VAL A 279 9.70 -17.23 23.80
CA VAL A 279 9.45 -16.38 22.63
C VAL A 279 10.62 -15.40 22.50
N ALA A 280 11.38 -15.49 21.40
CA ALA A 280 12.49 -14.58 21.17
C ALA A 280 11.99 -13.16 20.85
N GLY A 281 12.72 -12.15 21.30
CA GLY A 281 12.55 -10.76 20.92
C GLY A 281 13.15 -10.47 19.54
N VAL A 282 12.63 -9.45 18.86
CA VAL A 282 13.16 -9.01 17.56
C VAL A 282 14.35 -8.07 17.81
N LYS A 283 15.56 -8.57 17.56
CA LYS A 283 16.80 -7.78 17.72
C LYS A 283 17.25 -7.09 16.43
N LEU A 284 16.71 -7.52 15.29
CA LEU A 284 17.05 -6.99 13.97
C LEU A 284 15.79 -6.48 13.28
N PHE A 285 15.74 -5.17 13.07
CA PHE A 285 14.65 -4.51 12.35
C PHE A 285 15.06 -4.31 10.89
N PRO A 286 14.25 -4.76 9.91
CA PRO A 286 14.59 -4.69 8.49
C PRO A 286 14.58 -3.25 7.94
N THR A 287 13.82 -2.36 8.57
CA THR A 287 13.72 -0.93 8.24
C THR A 287 14.36 -0.08 9.32
N SER A 288 15.02 1.01 8.92
CA SER A 288 15.54 1.98 9.87
C SER A 288 14.38 2.62 10.65
N LEU A 289 14.68 3.22 11.80
CA LEU A 289 13.69 3.97 12.57
C LEU A 289 13.11 5.12 11.74
N GLY A 290 13.98 5.87 11.04
CA GLY A 290 13.56 6.99 10.19
C GLY A 290 12.62 6.56 9.07
N ASP A 291 12.92 5.45 8.38
CA ASP A 291 12.07 4.96 7.29
C ASP A 291 10.69 4.51 7.77
N ALA A 292 10.62 3.84 8.93
CA ALA A 292 9.35 3.42 9.52
C ALA A 292 8.50 4.63 9.95
N VAL A 293 9.14 5.67 10.51
CA VAL A 293 8.49 6.92 10.89
C VAL A 293 7.96 7.66 9.66
N GLU A 294 8.75 7.79 8.60
CA GLU A 294 8.31 8.42 7.33
C GLU A 294 7.16 7.65 6.67
N GLN A 295 7.19 6.31 6.70
CA GLN A 295 6.10 5.48 6.18
C GLN A 295 4.80 5.72 6.94
N LYS A 296 4.85 5.77 8.27
CA LYS A 296 3.69 6.07 9.13
C LYS A 296 3.21 7.50 8.97
N LEU A 297 4.12 8.47 8.80
CA LEU A 297 3.80 9.87 8.51
C LEU A 297 3.05 10.02 7.18
N ALA A 298 3.48 9.33 6.13
CA ALA A 298 2.81 9.33 4.83
C ALA A 298 1.39 8.72 4.89
N GLY A 299 1.15 7.83 5.85
CA GLY A 299 -0.15 7.23 6.12
C GLY A 299 -1.09 8.06 6.99
N ASP A 300 -0.64 9.18 7.58
CA ASP A 300 -1.43 9.96 8.53
C ASP A 300 -2.61 10.70 7.83
N PRO A 301 -3.88 10.37 8.15
CA PRO A 301 -5.03 10.97 7.48
C PRO A 301 -5.17 12.47 7.70
N ALA A 302 -4.76 12.98 8.87
CA ALA A 302 -4.87 14.40 9.18
C ALA A 302 -3.84 15.23 8.40
N LEU A 303 -2.62 14.70 8.24
CA LEU A 303 -1.59 15.31 7.39
C LEU A 303 -2.00 15.30 5.93
N ASN A 304 -2.55 14.19 5.44
CA ASN A 304 -3.01 14.08 4.06
C ASN A 304 -4.12 15.08 3.73
N LYS A 305 -5.11 15.23 4.63
CA LYS A 305 -6.16 16.24 4.49
C LYS A 305 -5.59 17.67 4.44
N GLN A 306 -4.68 18.00 5.35
CA GLN A 306 -4.04 19.33 5.35
C GLN A 306 -3.23 19.57 4.07
N TRP A 307 -2.58 18.54 3.54
CA TRP A 307 -1.81 18.62 2.30
C TRP A 307 -2.70 18.86 1.07
N GLU A 308 -3.91 18.29 1.04
CA GLU A 308 -4.91 18.56 0.00
C GLU A 308 -5.36 20.03 0.01
N GLU A 309 -5.54 20.62 1.19
CA GLU A 309 -5.86 22.05 1.34
C GLU A 309 -4.74 22.93 0.76
N VAL A 310 -3.48 22.63 1.11
CA VAL A 310 -2.29 23.30 0.56
C VAL A 310 -2.23 23.18 -0.97
N SER A 311 -2.37 21.95 -1.48
CA SER A 311 -2.27 21.66 -2.92
C SER A 311 -3.38 22.36 -3.72
N THR A 312 -4.59 22.39 -3.17
CA THR A 312 -5.74 23.08 -3.76
C THR A 312 -5.47 24.58 -3.82
N ARG A 313 -4.97 25.17 -2.73
CA ARG A 313 -4.73 26.60 -2.69
C ARG A 313 -3.56 27.05 -3.57
N PHE A 314 -2.56 26.19 -3.75
CA PHE A 314 -1.47 26.41 -4.70
C PHE A 314 -1.99 26.67 -6.12
N ARG A 315 -3.05 25.96 -6.54
CA ARG A 315 -3.70 26.12 -7.85
C ARG A 315 -4.54 27.39 -7.99
N TYR A 316 -4.86 28.07 -6.90
CA TYR A 316 -5.50 29.39 -6.96
C TYR A 316 -4.48 30.52 -7.04
N VAL A 317 -3.22 30.26 -6.69
CA VAL A 317 -2.15 31.26 -6.65
C VAL A 317 -1.30 31.23 -7.93
N PHE A 318 -0.82 30.05 -8.33
CA PHE A 318 0.17 29.91 -9.40
C PHE A 318 -0.42 29.37 -10.71
N ALA A 319 -0.05 29.99 -11.82
CA ALA A 319 -0.41 29.56 -13.17
C ALA A 319 0.30 28.25 -13.55
N ASP A 320 1.54 28.08 -13.07
CA ASP A 320 2.28 26.81 -13.09
C ASP A 320 2.62 26.37 -11.66
N PRO A 321 1.72 25.61 -11.01
CA PRO A 321 1.92 25.11 -9.66
C PRO A 321 3.15 24.20 -9.50
N GLU A 322 3.52 23.45 -10.54
CA GLU A 322 4.62 22.49 -10.46
C GLU A 322 5.98 23.18 -10.43
N THR A 323 6.17 24.19 -11.26
CA THR A 323 7.41 24.96 -11.28
C THR A 323 7.53 25.83 -10.04
N ALA A 324 6.45 26.49 -9.61
CA ALA A 324 6.44 27.24 -8.37
C ALA A 324 6.78 26.37 -7.15
N PHE A 325 6.25 25.15 -7.08
CA PHE A 325 6.59 24.20 -6.02
C PHE A 325 8.08 23.82 -6.03
N ARG A 326 8.67 23.60 -7.21
CA ARG A 326 10.11 23.31 -7.33
C ARG A 326 10.98 24.48 -6.86
N THR A 327 10.62 25.70 -7.24
CA THR A 327 11.34 26.92 -6.85
C THR A 327 11.32 27.13 -5.33
N MET A 328 10.23 26.78 -4.66
CA MET A 328 10.16 26.85 -3.19
C MET A 328 11.13 25.89 -2.49
N ASN A 329 11.66 24.88 -3.20
CA ASN A 329 12.52 23.83 -2.64
C ASN A 329 11.93 23.26 -1.33
N PHE A 330 10.79 22.58 -1.46
CA PHE A 330 10.01 22.16 -0.32
C PHE A 330 10.78 21.21 0.63
N ASP A 331 11.79 20.48 0.13
CA ASP A 331 12.67 19.67 0.97
C ASP A 331 13.46 20.52 1.98
N ALA A 332 13.95 21.68 1.56
CA ALA A 332 14.63 22.62 2.43
C ALA A 332 13.66 23.26 3.43
N VAL A 333 12.42 23.54 3.00
CA VAL A 333 11.33 24.02 3.86
C VAL A 333 10.97 22.99 4.94
N LEU A 334 11.00 21.69 4.61
CA LEU A 334 10.72 20.62 5.58
C LEU A 334 11.91 20.37 6.52
N ALA A 335 13.13 20.59 6.05
CA ALA A 335 14.35 20.27 6.81
C ALA A 335 14.78 21.37 7.79
N ASP A 336 14.52 22.65 7.48
CA ASP A 336 14.96 23.78 8.29
C ASP A 336 13.85 24.83 8.48
N GLY A 337 13.52 25.09 9.74
CA GLY A 337 12.50 26.07 10.13
C GLY A 337 12.86 27.51 9.73
N ARG A 338 14.15 27.87 9.67
CA ARG A 338 14.56 29.21 9.22
C ARG A 338 14.33 29.39 7.72
N THR A 339 14.76 28.40 6.92
CA THR A 339 14.51 28.34 5.48
C THR A 339 13.01 28.35 5.19
N ALA A 340 12.21 27.62 5.97
CA ALA A 340 10.76 27.63 5.88
C ALA A 340 10.20 29.04 6.09
N ALA A 341 10.57 29.71 7.19
CA ALA A 341 10.10 31.07 7.50
C ALA A 341 10.44 32.08 6.39
N GLN A 342 11.67 32.05 5.87
CA GLN A 342 12.10 32.95 4.79
C GLN A 342 11.36 32.70 3.48
N THR A 343 11.14 31.44 3.11
CA THR A 343 10.45 31.05 1.88
C THR A 343 8.96 31.40 1.96
N LEU A 344 8.34 31.15 3.11
CA LEU A 344 6.95 31.49 3.37
C LEU A 344 6.72 33.00 3.48
N GLN A 345 7.69 33.75 3.99
CA GLN A 345 7.64 35.20 3.96
C GLN A 345 7.69 35.72 2.52
N ARG A 346 8.61 35.19 1.70
CA ARG A 346 8.68 35.51 0.27
C ARG A 346 7.38 35.19 -0.47
N LEU A 347 6.75 34.05 -0.15
CA LEU A 347 5.43 33.70 -0.71
C LEU A 347 4.34 34.74 -0.42
N ALA A 348 4.40 35.39 0.74
CA ALA A 348 3.42 36.42 1.08
C ALA A 348 3.77 37.81 0.52
N THR A 349 5.06 38.16 0.46
CA THR A 349 5.49 39.52 0.07
C THR A 349 5.78 39.67 -1.43
N ASP A 350 6.33 38.64 -2.05
CA ASP A 350 6.65 38.60 -3.48
C ASP A 350 6.41 37.19 -4.05
N PRO A 351 5.13 36.78 -4.18
CA PRO A 351 4.77 35.47 -4.72
C PRO A 351 5.24 35.27 -6.17
N VAL A 352 5.47 36.34 -6.94
CA VAL A 352 5.94 36.25 -8.34
C VAL A 352 7.36 35.68 -8.42
N SER A 353 8.21 35.95 -7.41
CA SER A 353 9.57 35.37 -7.31
C SER A 353 9.58 33.84 -7.22
N ILE A 354 8.49 33.24 -6.76
CA ILE A 354 8.34 31.79 -6.63
C ILE A 354 7.85 31.18 -7.94
N GLY A 355 6.92 31.85 -8.62
CA GLY A 355 6.44 31.43 -9.92
C GLY A 355 5.36 32.35 -10.50
N PRO A 356 5.00 32.14 -11.77
CA PRO A 356 4.00 32.97 -12.45
C PRO A 356 2.64 32.79 -11.78
N LEU A 357 2.01 33.90 -11.39
CA LEU A 357 0.68 33.88 -10.78
C LEU A 357 -0.43 33.81 -11.83
N ILE A 358 -1.58 33.32 -11.40
CA ILE A 358 -2.80 33.26 -12.23
C ILE A 358 -3.27 34.67 -12.58
N GLY A 359 -3.79 34.82 -13.80
CA GLY A 359 -4.29 36.09 -14.32
C GLY A 359 -3.18 37.07 -14.70
N LYS A 360 -3.55 38.19 -15.30
CA LYS A 360 -2.63 39.24 -15.78
C LYS A 360 -3.03 40.60 -15.21
N THR A 361 -2.04 41.44 -15.00
CA THR A 361 -2.22 42.86 -14.66
C THR A 361 -1.81 43.74 -15.84
N GLY A 362 -2.41 44.92 -15.97
CA GLY A 362 -2.04 45.91 -17.00
C GLY A 362 -3.21 46.42 -17.86
N LEU A 363 -2.88 47.40 -18.71
CA LEU A 363 -3.83 48.13 -19.55
C LEU A 363 -4.52 47.22 -20.59
N LEU A 364 -3.86 46.14 -21.03
CA LEU A 364 -4.37 45.18 -22.02
C LEU A 364 -5.01 43.92 -21.40
N ALA A 365 -5.05 43.81 -20.08
CA ALA A 365 -5.61 42.63 -19.40
C ALA A 365 -7.14 42.62 -19.41
N SER A 366 -7.75 41.46 -19.68
CA SER A 366 -9.21 41.32 -19.68
C SER A 366 -9.79 41.42 -18.25
N LYS A 367 -11.11 41.63 -18.14
CA LYS A 367 -11.80 41.62 -16.83
C LYS A 367 -11.62 40.28 -16.11
N ALA A 368 -11.64 39.16 -16.85
CA ALA A 368 -11.39 37.83 -16.32
C ALA A 368 -9.96 37.67 -15.80
N ASP A 369 -8.96 38.19 -16.52
CA ASP A 369 -7.56 38.14 -16.09
C ASP A 369 -7.30 38.92 -14.80
N ARG A 370 -7.91 40.11 -14.66
CA ARG A 370 -7.78 40.93 -13.45
C ARG A 370 -8.48 40.28 -12.26
N GLU A 371 -9.62 39.62 -12.49
CA GLU A 371 -10.31 38.87 -11.44
C GLU A 371 -9.51 37.66 -10.98
N ALA A 372 -9.02 36.86 -11.92
CA ALA A 372 -8.18 35.71 -11.64
C ALA A 372 -6.90 36.11 -10.88
N ARG A 373 -6.34 37.28 -11.19
CA ARG A 373 -5.22 37.86 -10.42
C ARG A 373 -5.61 38.24 -9.00
N ARG A 374 -6.74 38.93 -8.80
CA ARG A 374 -7.23 39.29 -7.45
C ARG A 374 -7.45 38.05 -6.59
N VAL A 375 -7.99 36.97 -7.18
CA VAL A 375 -8.12 35.68 -6.49
C VAL A 375 -6.76 35.12 -6.08
N ALA A 376 -5.75 35.19 -6.94
CA ALA A 376 -4.39 34.75 -6.61
C ALA A 376 -3.78 35.55 -5.45
N ASP A 377 -3.90 36.88 -5.49
CA ASP A 377 -3.34 37.78 -4.48
C ASP A 377 -3.97 37.56 -3.09
N VAL A 378 -5.29 37.31 -3.03
CA VAL A 378 -5.99 36.96 -1.78
C VAL A 378 -5.59 35.58 -1.25
N ASN A 379 -5.31 34.63 -2.15
CA ASN A 379 -4.97 33.26 -1.77
C ASN A 379 -3.50 33.07 -1.39
N ALA A 380 -2.57 33.93 -1.82
CA ALA A 380 -1.15 33.85 -1.47
C ALA A 380 -0.88 33.87 0.06
N PRO A 381 -1.39 34.83 0.86
CA PRO A 381 -1.20 34.81 2.32
C PRO A 381 -1.95 33.66 3.00
N ALA A 382 -3.07 33.20 2.43
CA ALA A 382 -3.77 32.02 2.92
C ALA A 382 -2.94 30.74 2.67
N LEU A 383 -2.23 30.65 1.54
CA LEU A 383 -1.35 29.53 1.22
C LEU A 383 -0.17 29.46 2.19
N LYS A 384 0.42 30.61 2.55
CA LYS A 384 1.40 30.69 3.62
C LYS A 384 0.88 30.04 4.91
N ARG A 385 -0.31 30.43 5.38
CA ARG A 385 -0.91 29.89 6.63
C ARG A 385 -1.16 28.39 6.55
N ASP A 386 -1.63 27.89 5.41
CA ASP A 386 -1.92 26.47 5.22
C ASP A 386 -0.63 25.62 5.23
N ILE A 387 0.48 26.15 4.67
CA ILE A 387 1.79 25.50 4.73
C ILE A 387 2.35 25.56 6.17
N GLU A 388 2.25 26.68 6.87
CA GLU A 388 2.66 26.77 8.29
C GLU A 388 1.90 25.77 9.17
N ARG A 389 0.59 25.63 8.93
CA ARG A 389 -0.25 24.65 9.62
C ARG A 389 0.21 23.23 9.30
N TYR A 390 0.47 22.92 8.04
CA TYR A 390 1.00 21.61 7.63
C TYR A 390 2.32 21.28 8.31
N LEU A 391 3.28 22.21 8.33
CA LEU A 391 4.59 22.01 8.96
C LEU A 391 4.47 21.71 10.46
N LYS A 392 3.65 22.48 11.18
CA LYS A 392 3.38 22.25 12.62
C LYS A 392 2.69 20.90 12.87
N MET A 393 1.74 20.52 12.03
CA MET A 393 1.07 19.23 12.15
C MET A 393 2.05 18.08 11.89
N ARG A 394 2.90 18.20 10.86
CA ARG A 394 3.90 17.20 10.50
C ARG A 394 4.92 16.99 11.62
N GLU A 395 5.41 18.07 12.22
CA GLU A 395 6.36 18.01 13.34
C GLU A 395 5.78 17.26 14.55
N ARG A 396 4.54 17.59 14.94
CA ARG A 396 3.84 16.89 16.04
C ARG A 396 3.61 15.42 15.75
N ALA A 397 3.20 15.11 14.51
CA ALA A 397 3.01 13.73 14.08
C ALA A 397 4.33 12.95 14.09
N LEU A 398 5.43 13.58 13.68
CA LEU A 398 6.75 12.96 13.65
C LEU A 398 7.20 12.58 15.06
N GLN A 399 7.12 13.51 16.01
CA GLN A 399 7.47 13.25 17.41
C GLN A 399 6.64 12.13 18.02
N ARG A 400 5.31 12.15 17.79
CA ARG A 400 4.39 11.12 18.27
C ARG A 400 4.72 9.75 17.69
N ILE A 401 4.82 9.66 16.37
CA ILE A 401 5.08 8.40 15.64
C ILE A 401 6.46 7.84 15.96
N GLU A 402 7.48 8.68 16.06
CA GLU A 402 8.82 8.26 16.44
C GLU A 402 8.85 7.70 17.87
N GLY A 403 8.16 8.34 18.81
CA GLY A 403 8.02 7.84 20.18
C GLY A 403 7.28 6.49 20.24
N GLU A 404 6.16 6.37 19.52
CA GLU A 404 5.40 5.13 19.38
C GLU A 404 6.25 4.00 18.76
N GLU A 405 7.04 4.31 17.73
CA GLU A 405 7.91 3.32 17.06
C GLU A 405 9.10 2.90 17.93
N LYS A 406 9.76 3.84 18.63
CA LYS A 406 10.84 3.52 19.58
C LYS A 406 10.35 2.58 20.67
N THR A 407 9.25 2.95 21.32
CA THR A 407 8.66 2.14 22.40
C THR A 407 8.20 0.77 21.90
N LEU A 408 7.65 0.68 20.69
CA LEU A 408 7.30 -0.60 20.08
C LEU A 408 8.54 -1.47 19.87
N ARG A 409 9.62 -0.93 19.28
CA ARG A 409 10.86 -1.68 19.03
C ARG A 409 11.52 -2.15 20.31
N GLU A 410 11.54 -1.30 21.34
CA GLU A 410 12.02 -1.66 22.68
C GLU A 410 11.23 -2.85 23.24
N ARG A 411 9.89 -2.76 23.26
CA ARG A 411 9.03 -3.85 23.77
C ARG A 411 9.20 -5.15 23.02
N VAL A 412 9.21 -5.11 21.68
CA VAL A 412 9.32 -6.31 20.85
C VAL A 412 10.73 -6.93 20.94
N SER A 413 11.75 -6.16 21.35
CA SER A 413 13.10 -6.68 21.60
C SER A 413 13.25 -7.50 22.88
N ILE A 414 12.26 -7.46 23.77
CA ILE A 414 12.27 -8.18 25.05
C ILE A 414 12.06 -9.68 24.81
N ASP A 415 13.01 -10.49 25.27
CA ASP A 415 12.91 -11.95 25.26
C ASP A 415 11.92 -12.41 26.35
N ILE A 416 10.99 -13.31 26.00
CA ILE A 416 10.15 -13.97 27.00
C ILE A 416 10.91 -15.21 27.51
N PRO A 417 11.28 -15.27 28.80
CA PRO A 417 12.13 -16.33 29.31
C PRO A 417 11.41 -17.68 29.24
N ALA A 418 12.19 -18.75 29.07
CA ALA A 418 11.67 -20.10 29.25
C ALA A 418 11.36 -20.35 30.73
N LEU A 419 10.30 -21.12 30.98
CA LEU A 419 9.92 -21.56 32.30
C LEU A 419 10.49 -22.95 32.58
N SER A 420 10.90 -23.18 33.81
CA SER A 420 11.25 -24.50 34.33
C SER A 420 10.03 -25.43 34.28
N PRO A 421 10.24 -26.75 34.23
CA PRO A 421 9.14 -27.73 34.30
C PRO A 421 8.26 -27.54 35.54
N ALA A 422 8.86 -27.14 36.67
CA ALA A 422 8.13 -26.87 37.91
C ALA A 422 7.20 -25.66 37.76
N ALA A 423 7.71 -24.51 37.30
CA ALA A 423 6.91 -23.30 37.08
C ALA A 423 5.80 -23.52 36.03
N ARG A 424 6.10 -24.27 34.97
CA ARG A 424 5.08 -24.63 33.96
C ARG A 424 3.96 -25.48 34.54
N SER A 425 4.28 -26.50 35.34
CA SER A 425 3.27 -27.35 35.99
C SER A 425 2.36 -26.57 36.94
N VAL A 426 2.92 -25.55 37.61
CA VAL A 426 2.16 -24.64 38.48
C VAL A 426 1.15 -23.84 37.65
N LEU A 427 1.59 -23.21 36.56
CA LEU A 427 0.70 -22.44 35.68
C LEU A 427 -0.39 -23.32 35.04
N GLU A 428 -0.08 -24.56 34.64
CA GLU A 428 -1.06 -25.49 34.09
C GLU A 428 -2.16 -25.85 35.12
N ARG A 429 -1.78 -26.12 36.38
CA ARG A 429 -2.76 -26.38 37.45
C ARG A 429 -3.64 -25.18 37.74
N VAL A 430 -3.05 -23.98 37.75
CA VAL A 430 -3.82 -22.74 37.97
C VAL A 430 -4.79 -22.52 36.80
N ARG A 431 -4.36 -22.73 35.55
CA ARG A 431 -5.25 -22.67 34.39
C ARG A 431 -6.42 -23.62 34.54
N ASP A 432 -6.16 -24.89 34.84
CA ASP A 432 -7.22 -25.89 34.99
C ASP A 432 -8.18 -25.55 36.15
N ALA A 433 -7.70 -24.88 37.19
CA ALA A 433 -8.53 -24.40 38.29
C ALA A 433 -9.34 -23.16 37.93
N ILE A 434 -8.79 -22.25 37.11
CA ILE A 434 -9.54 -21.13 36.52
C ILE A 434 -10.71 -21.68 35.68
N ASP A 435 -10.45 -22.70 34.86
CA ASP A 435 -11.47 -23.34 34.04
C ASP A 435 -12.56 -24.04 34.88
N ARG A 436 -12.19 -24.57 36.05
CA ARG A 436 -13.11 -25.17 37.03
C ARG A 436 -13.74 -24.18 38.02
N ASN A 437 -13.44 -22.89 37.91
CA ASN A 437 -13.89 -21.84 38.84
C ASN A 437 -13.47 -22.06 40.32
N ASP A 438 -12.32 -22.71 40.56
CA ASP A 438 -11.75 -23.03 41.88
C ASP A 438 -10.34 -22.42 42.06
N LEU A 439 -10.25 -21.13 41.73
CA LEU A 439 -9.01 -20.35 41.71
C LEU A 439 -8.30 -20.24 43.08
N PRO A 440 -9.01 -20.05 44.22
CA PRO A 440 -8.37 -19.86 45.52
C PRO A 440 -7.57 -21.08 46.00
N ALA A 441 -8.09 -22.29 45.82
CA ALA A 441 -7.41 -23.52 46.24
C ALA A 441 -6.14 -23.80 45.41
N ALA A 442 -6.19 -23.52 44.11
CA ALA A 442 -5.06 -23.70 43.21
C ALA A 442 -3.95 -22.66 43.43
N LEU A 443 -4.28 -21.42 43.77
CA LEU A 443 -3.31 -20.39 44.13
C LEU A 443 -2.54 -20.77 45.41
N GLY A 444 -3.22 -21.30 46.42
CA GLY A 444 -2.59 -21.74 47.68
C GLY A 444 -1.50 -22.80 47.48
N TYR A 445 -1.73 -23.75 46.57
CA TYR A 445 -0.75 -24.78 46.20
C TYR A 445 0.34 -24.25 45.25
N ALA A 446 -0.03 -23.43 44.27
CA ALA A 446 0.88 -22.84 43.29
C ALA A 446 1.95 -21.94 43.93
N LEU A 447 1.58 -21.23 45.00
CA LEU A 447 2.41 -20.24 45.67
C LEU A 447 3.30 -20.83 46.78
N SER A 448 3.16 -22.12 47.11
CA SER A 448 3.98 -22.75 48.16
C SER A 448 5.43 -23.01 47.72
N ASN A 449 5.68 -23.14 46.42
CA ASN A 449 7.03 -23.29 45.88
C ASN A 449 7.65 -21.90 45.61
N ARG A 450 8.49 -21.44 46.54
CA ARG A 450 9.12 -20.12 46.48
C ARG A 450 9.97 -19.90 45.22
N GLU A 451 10.66 -20.93 44.75
CA GLU A 451 11.49 -20.83 43.54
C GLU A 451 10.63 -20.69 42.28
N ALA A 452 9.60 -21.53 42.15
CA ALA A 452 8.64 -21.44 41.04
C ALA A 452 7.90 -20.10 41.04
N LYS A 453 7.55 -19.56 42.21
CA LYS A 453 6.92 -18.24 42.32
C LYS A 453 7.82 -17.13 41.79
N LEU A 454 9.08 -17.08 42.22
CA LEU A 454 10.03 -16.06 41.77
C LEU A 454 10.25 -16.12 40.25
N GLU A 455 10.29 -17.32 39.69
CA GLU A 455 10.40 -17.53 38.25
C GLU A 455 9.14 -17.05 37.49
N ILE A 456 7.94 -17.38 37.99
CA ILE A 456 6.66 -16.92 37.42
C ILE A 456 6.55 -15.39 37.50
N ASP A 457 6.99 -14.77 38.61
CA ASP A 457 6.96 -13.31 38.78
C ASP A 457 7.90 -12.62 37.78
N GLY A 458 9.11 -13.17 37.57
CA GLY A 458 10.06 -12.68 36.56
C GLY A 458 9.54 -12.85 35.13
N PHE A 459 8.94 -14.01 34.84
CA PHE A 459 8.27 -14.28 33.57
C PHE A 459 7.12 -13.30 33.31
N ASN A 460 6.25 -13.09 34.30
CA ASN A 460 5.12 -12.18 34.17
C ASN A 460 5.56 -10.72 33.98
N ARG A 461 6.67 -10.30 34.60
CA ARG A 461 7.29 -8.99 34.34
C ARG A 461 7.71 -8.85 32.88
N ALA A 462 8.42 -9.83 32.33
CA ALA A 462 8.82 -9.81 30.91
C ALA A 462 7.60 -9.79 29.96
N VAL A 463 6.54 -10.56 30.28
CA VAL A 463 5.27 -10.54 29.52
C VAL A 463 4.59 -9.17 29.61
N ALA A 464 4.56 -8.55 30.79
CA ALA A 464 3.96 -7.24 31.00
C ALA A 464 4.75 -6.11 30.31
N GLU A 465 6.07 -6.15 30.33
CA GLU A 465 6.92 -5.19 29.63
C GLU A 465 6.78 -5.31 28.10
N ARG A 466 6.74 -6.54 27.58
CA ARG A 466 6.60 -6.78 26.13
C ARG A 466 5.20 -6.49 25.59
N PHE A 467 4.17 -6.96 26.26
CA PHE A 467 2.80 -6.94 25.71
C PHE A 467 1.87 -5.95 26.44
N GLY A 468 2.27 -5.40 27.58
CA GLY A 468 1.43 -4.59 28.46
C GLY A 468 0.73 -5.42 29.54
N GLU A 469 0.49 -4.80 30.70
CA GLU A 469 0.05 -5.50 31.93
C GLU A 469 -1.31 -6.21 31.88
N ARG A 470 -2.18 -5.84 30.93
CA ARG A 470 -3.59 -6.30 30.86
C ARG A 470 -4.00 -6.81 29.48
N THR A 471 -3.07 -6.83 28.54
CA THR A 471 -3.37 -7.10 27.13
C THR A 471 -3.92 -8.52 26.94
N LEU A 472 -3.35 -9.51 27.64
CA LEU A 472 -3.79 -10.91 27.57
C LEU A 472 -5.00 -11.21 28.46
N LEU A 473 -5.52 -10.24 29.22
CA LEU A 473 -6.72 -10.41 30.05
C LEU A 473 -8.02 -10.07 29.31
N THR A 474 -7.92 -9.44 28.13
CA THR A 474 -9.08 -9.05 27.32
C THR A 474 -9.86 -10.27 26.82
N ASN A 475 -11.15 -10.07 26.47
CA ASN A 475 -11.97 -11.13 25.88
C ASN A 475 -11.41 -11.63 24.53
N ALA A 476 -10.82 -10.71 23.75
CA ALA A 476 -10.15 -11.03 22.49
C ALA A 476 -8.93 -11.94 22.68
N ALA A 477 -8.30 -11.93 23.86
CA ALA A 477 -7.14 -12.75 24.17
C ALA A 477 -7.47 -14.17 24.67
N ARG A 478 -8.75 -14.57 24.75
CA ARG A 478 -9.12 -15.90 25.26
C ARG A 478 -8.54 -17.04 24.43
N ASN A 479 -8.52 -16.85 23.11
CA ASN A 479 -7.96 -17.82 22.17
C ASN A 479 -6.70 -17.22 21.51
N PRO A 480 -5.70 -18.04 21.17
CA PRO A 480 -4.53 -17.62 20.39
C PRO A 480 -4.90 -17.41 18.91
N ALA A 481 -5.87 -16.55 18.63
CA ALA A 481 -6.37 -16.30 17.29
C ALA A 481 -6.97 -14.89 17.15
N GLY A 482 -7.00 -14.39 15.91
CA GLY A 482 -7.63 -13.12 15.54
C GLY A 482 -6.71 -11.91 15.69
N GLN A 483 -7.29 -10.72 15.54
CA GLN A 483 -6.58 -9.45 15.36
C GLN A 483 -5.58 -9.12 16.47
N LEU A 484 -5.85 -9.51 17.72
CA LEU A 484 -4.93 -9.25 18.82
C LEU A 484 -3.63 -10.05 18.68
N LEU A 485 -3.72 -11.33 18.33
CA LEU A 485 -2.55 -12.15 18.09
C LEU A 485 -1.75 -11.59 16.90
N ASP A 486 -2.43 -11.28 15.79
CA ASP A 486 -1.79 -10.77 14.58
C ASP A 486 -0.97 -9.51 14.87
N LYS A 487 -1.57 -8.58 15.65
CA LYS A 487 -0.91 -7.35 16.10
C LYS A 487 0.29 -7.60 17.02
N LEU A 488 0.19 -8.53 17.98
CA LEU A 488 1.31 -8.84 18.88
C LEU A 488 2.41 -9.69 18.20
N ALA A 489 2.04 -10.39 17.13
CA ALA A 489 2.94 -11.18 16.30
C ALA A 489 3.60 -10.35 15.19
N GLU A 490 3.25 -9.06 15.07
CA GLU A 490 3.75 -8.19 14.03
C GLU A 490 5.29 -8.07 14.11
N GLY A 491 5.99 -8.36 13.01
CA GLY A 491 7.46 -8.33 12.96
C GLY A 491 8.16 -9.58 13.47
N LEU A 492 7.45 -10.55 14.06
CA LEU A 492 8.03 -11.85 14.41
C LEU A 492 8.26 -12.73 13.17
N GLN A 493 9.33 -13.51 13.21
CA GLN A 493 9.59 -14.57 12.24
C GLN A 493 8.46 -15.62 12.30
N PRO A 494 8.11 -16.29 11.20
CA PRO A 494 7.02 -17.27 11.18
C PRO A 494 7.13 -18.34 12.28
N GLN A 495 8.34 -18.81 12.58
CA GLN A 495 8.61 -19.76 13.66
C GLN A 495 8.32 -19.19 15.05
N GLU A 496 8.66 -17.91 15.29
CA GLU A 496 8.38 -17.22 16.56
C GLU A 496 6.90 -16.87 16.70
N LYS A 497 6.16 -16.72 15.59
CA LYS A 497 4.70 -16.59 15.62
C LYS A 497 4.02 -17.87 16.13
N GLU A 498 4.48 -19.04 15.67
CA GLU A 498 3.96 -20.32 16.17
C GLU A 498 4.34 -20.52 17.65
N ARG A 499 5.57 -20.19 18.05
CA ARG A 499 5.96 -20.19 19.47
C ARG A 499 5.12 -19.25 20.33
N LEU A 500 4.80 -18.07 19.82
CA LEU A 500 3.91 -17.13 20.51
C LEU A 500 2.51 -17.74 20.73
N LYS A 501 1.97 -18.47 19.74
CA LYS A 501 0.70 -19.19 19.87
C LYS A 501 0.78 -20.31 20.92
N GLU A 502 1.85 -21.10 20.90
CA GLU A 502 2.07 -22.18 21.88
C GLU A 502 2.22 -21.62 23.31
N ALA A 503 2.91 -20.51 23.47
CA ALA A 503 3.12 -19.83 24.75
C ALA A 503 1.89 -19.05 25.25
N TRP A 504 0.90 -18.82 24.38
CA TRP A 504 -0.25 -17.96 24.65
C TRP A 504 -1.04 -18.32 25.90
N PRO A 505 -1.45 -19.60 26.12
CA PRO A 505 -2.22 -19.96 27.31
C PRO A 505 -1.42 -19.71 28.59
N VAL A 506 -0.12 -20.03 28.57
CA VAL A 506 0.79 -19.88 29.71
C VAL A 506 0.98 -18.41 30.08
N MET A 507 1.23 -17.54 29.10
CA MET A 507 1.35 -16.09 29.32
C MET A 507 0.04 -15.48 29.85
N ARG A 508 -1.11 -15.92 29.33
CA ARG A 508 -2.41 -15.46 29.81
C ARG A 508 -2.64 -15.87 31.27
N THR A 509 -2.37 -17.11 31.64
CA THR A 509 -2.50 -17.58 33.02
C THR A 509 -1.59 -16.81 33.97
N ALA A 510 -0.35 -16.53 33.56
CA ALA A 510 0.56 -15.71 34.35
C ALA A 510 0.01 -14.29 34.62
N GLN A 511 -0.57 -13.62 33.60
CA GLN A 511 -1.21 -12.32 33.79
C GLN A 511 -2.46 -12.41 34.70
N GLN A 512 -3.24 -13.49 34.61
CA GLN A 512 -4.41 -13.71 35.46
C GLN A 512 -4.00 -13.84 36.93
N ILE A 513 -2.97 -14.64 37.22
CA ILE A 513 -2.41 -14.78 38.57
C ILE A 513 -1.97 -13.41 39.10
N ALA A 514 -1.17 -12.67 38.32
CA ALA A 514 -0.69 -11.37 38.74
C ALA A 514 -1.80 -10.31 38.91
N ALA A 515 -2.91 -10.44 38.18
CA ALA A 515 -4.10 -9.61 38.40
C ALA A 515 -4.77 -9.97 39.73
N HIS A 516 -4.93 -11.27 40.02
CA HIS A 516 -5.49 -11.75 41.29
C HIS A 516 -4.64 -11.35 42.49
N GLU A 517 -3.31 -11.49 42.42
CA GLU A 517 -2.40 -11.08 43.50
C GLU A 517 -2.50 -9.58 43.78
N ARG A 518 -2.60 -8.75 42.73
CA ARG A 518 -2.83 -7.30 42.88
C ARG A 518 -4.17 -7.00 43.55
N THR A 519 -5.24 -7.69 43.17
CA THR A 519 -6.55 -7.55 43.82
C THR A 519 -6.50 -7.99 45.29
N ALA A 520 -5.85 -9.11 45.60
CA ALA A 520 -5.70 -9.57 46.98
C ALA A 520 -4.85 -8.60 47.83
N ALA A 521 -3.76 -8.06 47.28
CA ALA A 521 -2.90 -7.08 47.96
C ALA A 521 -3.65 -5.77 48.23
N THR A 522 -4.42 -5.27 47.26
CA THR A 522 -5.22 -4.04 47.42
C THR A 522 -6.35 -4.23 48.45
N LEU A 523 -7.02 -5.39 48.46
CA LEU A 523 -8.00 -5.74 49.50
C LEU A 523 -7.36 -5.78 50.89
N LYS A 524 -6.20 -6.43 51.03
CA LYS A 524 -5.47 -6.49 52.30
C LYS A 524 -5.04 -5.10 52.78
N GLN A 525 -4.53 -4.25 51.89
CA GLN A 525 -4.20 -2.86 52.23
C GLN A 525 -5.42 -2.07 52.69
N ALA A 526 -6.58 -2.26 52.05
CA ALA A 526 -7.83 -1.63 52.46
C ALA A 526 -8.32 -2.13 53.84
N GLU A 527 -8.15 -3.42 54.14
CA GLU A 527 -8.44 -4.01 55.45
C GLU A 527 -7.51 -3.47 56.54
N ASP A 528 -6.20 -3.40 56.27
CA ASP A 528 -5.20 -2.84 57.19
C ASP A 528 -5.47 -1.35 57.47
N LEU A 529 -5.87 -0.58 56.45
CA LEU A 529 -6.34 0.80 56.59
C LEU A 529 -7.62 0.90 57.45
N ALA A 530 -8.59 0.00 57.25
CA ALA A 530 -9.80 -0.03 58.06
C ALA A 530 -9.53 -0.42 59.52
N LEU A 531 -8.59 -1.35 59.78
CA LEU A 531 -8.18 -1.76 61.12
C LEU A 531 -7.41 -0.66 61.85
N SER A 532 -6.51 0.04 61.17
CA SER A 532 -5.78 1.19 61.75
C SER A 532 -6.70 2.36 62.08
N GLN A 533 -7.70 2.66 61.23
CA GLN A 533 -8.74 3.65 61.53
C GLN A 533 -9.61 3.25 62.73
N ARG A 534 -9.88 1.95 62.94
CA ARG A 534 -10.61 1.45 64.11
C ARG A 534 -9.79 1.46 65.40
N GLN A 535 -8.47 1.38 65.31
CA GLN A 535 -7.55 1.37 66.46
C GLN A 535 -7.04 2.76 66.86
N THR A 536 -7.42 3.83 66.15
CA THR A 536 -7.08 5.19 66.58
C THR A 536 -8.01 5.59 67.73
N PRO A 537 -7.54 5.72 68.99
CA PRO A 537 -8.42 6.14 70.07
C PRO A 537 -8.84 7.58 69.80
N VAL A 538 -10.15 7.82 69.78
CA VAL A 538 -10.73 9.16 69.82
C VAL A 538 -10.23 9.81 71.11
N MET A 539 -9.19 10.65 71.02
CA MET A 539 -8.83 11.55 72.11
C MET A 539 -10.00 12.51 72.29
N LYS A 540 -10.87 12.21 73.26
CA LYS A 540 -11.87 13.15 73.75
C LYS A 540 -11.12 14.33 74.39
N GLN A 541 -11.19 15.49 73.76
CA GLN A 541 -10.90 16.78 74.40
C GLN A 541 -11.98 17.12 75.42
#